data_AF-A0A943G9H1-F1
#
_entry.id   AF-A0A943G9H1-F1
#
_cell.length_a   1.000
_cell.length_b   1.000
_cell.length_c   1.000
_cell.angle_alpha   90.00
_cell.angle_beta   90.00
_cell.angle_gamma   90.00
#
_symmetry.space_group_name_H-M   'P 1'
#
loop_
_entity.id
_entity.type
_entity.pdbx_description
1 polymer ?
#
loop_
_entity_poly.entity_id
_entity_poly.type
_entity_poly.pdbx_seq_one_letter_code
_entity_poly.pdbx_strand_id
1 'polypeptide(L)'
;MANQNINKVIYGETVLIDLTADTISPDKILSTYTAHDKSGAAVVGTCTFDVDSQDATVSVSEILDGKTAYARGSKLTGTMPNRGSVQLSIETVDQEVTIAQGYHDGSGKVSIAETEQAKLIASNIKQGIEILGVLGTLEPSSEITVHAKTVTPTTEEQTVLPDEGYDYLSQVTVKAIPYVESDNSAGGKTVTIAGG
;
A
#
# COMPACT_ATOMS: atom_id res chain seq x y z
N MET A 1 57.47 -24.56 50.47
CA MET A 1 56.74 -25.60 51.25
C MET A 1 55.39 -25.74 50.58
N ALA A 2 54.99 -26.96 50.17
CA ALA A 2 53.65 -27.15 49.62
C ALA A 2 52.63 -26.89 50.74
N ASN A 3 51.69 -25.96 50.52
CA ASN A 3 50.58 -25.78 51.46
C ASN A 3 49.82 -27.11 51.53
N GLN A 4 49.79 -27.74 52.70
CA GLN A 4 48.92 -28.87 52.97
C GLN A 4 47.53 -28.30 53.23
N ASN A 5 46.68 -28.31 52.20
CA ASN A 5 45.28 -27.93 52.34
C ASN A 5 44.51 -29.05 53.05
N ILE A 6 43.53 -28.67 53.86
CA ILE A 6 42.64 -29.63 54.54
C ILE A 6 41.47 -29.93 53.61
N ASN A 7 41.40 -31.14 53.08
CA ASN A 7 40.33 -31.58 52.17
C ASN A 7 39.38 -32.61 52.78
N LYS A 8 39.66 -33.08 53.99
CA LYS A 8 38.80 -34.00 54.74
C LYS A 8 38.92 -33.73 56.24
N VAL A 9 37.78 -33.63 56.92
CA VAL A 9 37.69 -33.37 58.37
C VAL A 9 36.88 -34.48 59.02
N ILE A 10 37.44 -35.13 60.04
CA ILE A 10 36.81 -36.22 60.79
C ILE A 10 36.79 -35.84 62.27
N TYR A 11 35.62 -35.98 62.91
CA TYR A 11 35.45 -35.80 64.36
C TYR A 11 34.94 -37.09 64.99
N GLY A 12 35.78 -37.73 65.80
CA GLY A 12 35.53 -39.09 66.27
C GLY A 12 35.48 -40.05 65.08
N GLU A 13 34.34 -40.72 64.90
CA GLU A 13 34.08 -41.61 63.75
C GLU A 13 33.27 -40.92 62.63
N THR A 14 32.84 -39.67 62.84
CA THR A 14 31.97 -38.95 61.89
C THR A 14 32.79 -38.11 60.91
N VAL A 15 32.56 -38.29 59.61
CA VAL A 15 33.11 -37.43 58.56
C VAL A 15 32.29 -36.13 58.51
N LEU A 16 32.94 -34.99 58.77
CA LEU A 16 32.31 -33.67 58.77
C LEU A 16 32.42 -32.96 57.42
N ILE A 17 33.56 -33.14 56.73
CA ILE A 17 33.84 -32.60 55.39
C ILE A 17 34.66 -33.66 54.64
N ASP A 18 34.33 -33.93 53.38
CA ASP A 18 35.13 -34.78 52.50
C ASP A 18 35.03 -34.28 51.05
N LEU A 19 36.07 -33.58 50.59
CA LEU A 19 36.18 -33.06 49.23
C LEU A 19 36.85 -34.06 48.28
N THR A 20 37.29 -35.24 48.75
CA THR A 20 38.16 -36.13 47.97
C THR A 20 37.51 -36.65 46.69
N ALA A 21 36.17 -36.63 46.62
CA ALA A 21 35.37 -37.03 45.46
C ALA A 21 34.96 -35.85 44.55
N ASP A 22 35.26 -34.60 44.92
CA ASP A 22 34.82 -33.42 44.16
C ASP A 22 35.48 -33.36 42.78
N THR A 23 34.70 -32.98 41.77
CA THR A 23 35.12 -32.89 40.37
C THR A 23 35.13 -31.45 39.85
N ILE A 24 35.28 -30.49 40.74
CA ILE A 24 35.30 -29.07 40.40
C ILE A 24 36.46 -28.77 39.44
N SER A 25 36.15 -28.05 38.36
CA SER A 25 37.13 -27.54 37.40
C SER A 25 36.90 -26.04 37.21
N PRO A 26 37.97 -25.21 37.17
CA PRO A 26 37.85 -23.77 37.00
C PRO A 26 37.00 -23.34 35.79
N ASP A 27 37.03 -24.08 34.68
CA ASP A 27 36.26 -23.77 33.46
C ASP A 27 34.74 -23.99 33.61
N LYS A 28 34.29 -24.59 34.72
CA LYS A 28 32.87 -24.78 35.05
C LYS A 28 32.35 -23.80 36.10
N ILE A 29 33.21 -22.97 36.66
CA ILE A 29 32.84 -21.93 37.62
C ILE A 29 32.96 -20.58 36.90
N LEU A 30 31.93 -19.74 37.03
CA LEU A 30 31.95 -18.38 36.50
C LEU A 30 33.17 -17.60 36.99
N SER A 31 33.76 -16.81 36.09
CA SER A 31 34.90 -15.96 36.41
C SER A 31 34.66 -15.15 37.67
N THR A 32 35.69 -14.98 38.51
CA THR A 32 35.70 -14.30 39.82
C THR A 32 35.06 -15.06 41.00
N TYR A 33 34.26 -16.10 40.76
CA TYR A 33 33.75 -16.94 41.83
C TYR A 33 34.82 -17.92 42.31
N THR A 34 34.80 -18.24 43.61
CA THR A 34 35.76 -19.18 44.22
C THR A 34 35.06 -20.45 44.68
N ALA A 35 35.76 -21.57 44.59
CA ALA A 35 35.39 -22.86 45.16
C ALA A 35 36.64 -23.56 45.71
N HIS A 36 36.52 -24.81 46.18
CA HIS A 36 37.66 -25.65 46.53
C HIS A 36 37.71 -26.88 45.61
N ASP A 37 38.91 -27.33 45.25
CA ASP A 37 39.11 -28.60 44.53
C ASP A 37 39.21 -29.80 45.49
N LYS A 38 39.37 -31.01 44.95
CA LYS A 38 39.52 -32.24 45.75
C LYS A 38 40.71 -32.27 46.70
N SER A 39 41.70 -31.39 46.48
CA SER A 39 42.85 -31.22 47.38
C SER A 39 42.55 -30.21 48.49
N GLY A 40 41.39 -29.55 48.48
CA GLY A 40 41.05 -28.46 49.39
C GLY A 40 41.68 -27.14 48.99
N ALA A 41 42.32 -27.04 47.82
CA ALA A 41 42.88 -25.79 47.33
C ALA A 41 41.75 -24.89 46.82
N ALA A 42 41.82 -23.59 47.14
CA ALA A 42 40.91 -22.62 46.55
C ALA A 42 41.17 -22.53 45.03
N VAL A 43 40.10 -22.66 44.25
CA VAL A 43 40.10 -22.47 42.81
C VAL A 43 39.24 -21.27 42.46
N VAL A 44 39.73 -20.43 41.54
CA VAL A 44 38.97 -19.31 40.98
C VAL A 44 38.40 -19.75 39.64
N GLY A 45 37.13 -19.47 39.40
CA GLY A 45 36.48 -19.77 38.13
C GLY A 45 37.13 -19.04 36.96
N THR A 46 37.14 -19.72 35.82
CA THR A 46 37.66 -19.22 34.54
C THR A 46 36.60 -19.27 33.44
N CYS A 47 35.38 -19.74 33.74
CA CYS A 47 34.29 -19.75 32.79
C CYS A 47 33.90 -18.31 32.43
N THR A 48 34.00 -18.00 31.14
CA THR A 48 33.62 -16.70 30.57
C THR A 48 32.24 -16.72 29.91
N PHE A 49 31.50 -17.83 30.01
CA PHE A 49 30.15 -17.91 29.45
C PHE A 49 29.23 -16.93 30.18
N ASP A 50 28.53 -16.12 29.38
CA ASP A 50 27.63 -15.07 29.86
C ASP A 50 26.15 -15.50 29.81
N VAL A 51 25.82 -16.51 28.98
CA VAL A 51 24.41 -16.91 28.74
C VAL A 51 24.26 -18.39 28.38
N ASP A 52 23.19 -19.05 28.88
CA ASP A 52 22.69 -20.31 28.34
C ASP A 52 21.79 -20.01 27.13
N SER A 53 22.22 -20.41 25.94
CA SER A 53 21.55 -20.09 24.67
C SER A 53 20.90 -21.31 24.02
N GLN A 54 20.57 -22.34 24.80
CA GLN A 54 19.99 -23.58 24.27
C GLN A 54 18.57 -23.39 23.71
N ASP A 55 17.78 -22.52 24.34
CA ASP A 55 16.41 -22.18 23.95
C ASP A 55 16.33 -21.05 22.91
N ALA A 56 17.48 -20.49 22.48
CA ALA A 56 17.52 -19.48 21.44
C ALA A 56 16.93 -20.02 20.11
N THR A 57 16.01 -19.26 19.51
CA THR A 57 15.25 -19.66 18.32
C THR A 57 15.67 -18.95 17.03
N VAL A 58 16.55 -17.95 17.11
CA VAL A 58 16.93 -17.12 15.97
C VAL A 58 17.66 -17.92 14.88
N SER A 59 17.29 -17.70 13.63
CA SER A 59 17.96 -18.23 12.44
C SER A 59 18.92 -17.20 11.84
N VAL A 60 19.92 -17.65 11.07
CA VAL A 60 20.85 -16.74 10.36
C VAL A 60 20.12 -15.84 9.35
N SER A 61 18.99 -16.28 8.81
CA SER A 61 18.11 -15.49 7.93
C SER A 61 17.34 -14.37 8.64
N GLU A 62 17.31 -14.36 9.97
CA GLU A 62 16.68 -13.31 10.79
C GLU A 62 17.70 -12.33 11.37
N ILE A 63 18.99 -12.56 11.13
CA ILE A 63 20.08 -11.70 11.59
C ILE A 63 20.60 -10.92 10.38
N LEU A 64 20.74 -9.60 10.53
CA LEU A 64 21.30 -8.73 9.49
C LEU A 64 22.63 -9.28 8.95
N ASP A 65 22.82 -9.16 7.64
CA ASP A 65 24.03 -9.61 6.95
C ASP A 65 25.30 -9.09 7.63
N GLY A 66 26.23 -10.01 7.89
CA GLY A 66 27.50 -9.73 8.59
C GLY A 66 27.38 -9.48 10.10
N LYS A 67 26.18 -9.38 10.69
CA LYS A 67 26.01 -9.34 12.15
C LYS A 67 26.13 -10.75 12.72
N THR A 68 26.58 -10.85 13.97
CA THR A 68 26.88 -12.15 14.59
C THR A 68 26.13 -12.32 15.91
N ALA A 69 25.72 -13.55 16.20
CA ALA A 69 25.12 -13.97 17.46
C ALA A 69 25.75 -15.29 17.93
N TYR A 70 25.53 -15.67 19.18
CA TYR A 70 25.87 -17.00 19.68
C TYR A 70 24.60 -17.75 20.07
N ALA A 71 24.47 -18.99 19.62
CA ALA A 71 23.40 -19.90 20.03
C ALA A 71 23.94 -21.33 20.12
N ARG A 72 23.53 -22.08 21.15
CA ARG A 72 23.90 -23.50 21.33
C ARG A 72 25.43 -23.72 21.23
N GLY A 73 26.21 -22.81 21.79
CA GLY A 73 27.67 -22.86 21.79
C GLY A 73 28.36 -22.54 20.46
N SER A 74 27.62 -22.12 19.43
CA SER A 74 28.18 -21.79 18.11
C SER A 74 27.99 -20.33 17.74
N LYS A 75 28.98 -19.74 17.06
CA LYS A 75 28.86 -18.41 16.47
C LYS A 75 28.05 -18.50 15.18
N LEU A 76 26.98 -17.73 15.10
CA LEU A 76 26.12 -17.58 13.93
C LEU A 76 26.44 -16.25 13.25
N THR A 77 26.47 -16.25 11.92
CA THR A 77 26.61 -15.05 11.10
C THR A 77 25.33 -14.86 10.30
N GLY A 78 24.74 -13.67 10.40
CA GLY A 78 23.51 -13.32 9.73
C GLY A 78 23.66 -13.20 8.22
N THR A 79 22.55 -13.46 7.52
CA THR A 79 22.42 -13.41 6.07
C THR A 79 21.23 -12.57 5.62
N MET A 80 20.50 -11.92 6.54
CA MET A 80 19.34 -11.11 6.20
C MET A 80 19.79 -9.84 5.47
N PRO A 81 19.38 -9.62 4.21
CA PRO A 81 19.81 -8.44 3.49
C PRO A 81 19.19 -7.17 4.09
N ASN A 82 19.99 -6.10 4.18
CA ASN A 82 19.45 -4.77 4.43
C ASN A 82 18.93 -4.18 3.11
N ARG A 83 17.68 -3.71 3.10
CA ARG A 83 17.01 -3.06 1.95
C ARG A 83 16.90 -1.55 2.14
N GLY A 84 17.07 -1.04 3.36
CA GLY A 84 16.99 0.38 3.69
C GLY A 84 15.61 0.97 3.37
N SER A 85 15.62 2.16 2.76
CA SER A 85 14.43 2.90 2.33
C SER A 85 14.04 2.54 0.90
N VAL A 86 13.12 1.59 0.75
CA VAL A 86 12.64 1.14 -0.56
C VAL A 86 11.51 2.04 -1.07
N GLN A 87 11.70 2.61 -2.25
CA GLN A 87 10.72 3.45 -2.94
C GLN A 87 10.17 2.71 -4.16
N LEU A 88 8.86 2.49 -4.22
CA LEU A 88 8.19 1.81 -5.34
C LEU A 88 7.05 2.67 -5.89
N SER A 89 6.84 2.61 -7.21
CA SER A 89 5.79 3.34 -7.93
C SER A 89 4.79 2.39 -8.59
N ILE A 90 3.51 2.78 -8.57
CA ILE A 90 2.41 2.15 -9.31
C ILE A 90 2.08 3.03 -10.53
N GLU A 91 2.17 2.43 -11.73
CA GLU A 91 2.00 3.08 -13.03
C GLU A 91 0.76 2.57 -13.78
N THR A 92 0.31 1.34 -13.51
CA THR A 92 -0.89 0.77 -14.13
C THR A 92 -1.84 0.22 -13.07
N VAL A 93 -3.13 0.11 -13.44
CA VAL A 93 -4.21 -0.28 -12.52
C VAL A 93 -3.99 -1.67 -11.90
N ASP A 94 -3.47 -2.60 -12.70
CA ASP A 94 -3.24 -3.99 -12.28
C ASP A 94 -1.78 -4.25 -11.89
N GLN A 95 -0.96 -3.21 -11.72
CA GLN A 95 0.44 -3.38 -11.34
C GLN A 95 0.57 -3.89 -9.91
N GLU A 96 1.23 -5.02 -9.76
CA GLU A 96 1.70 -5.51 -8.48
C GLU A 96 3.15 -5.09 -8.24
N VAL A 97 3.46 -4.61 -7.03
CA VAL A 97 4.82 -4.32 -6.61
C VAL A 97 5.26 -5.33 -5.56
N THR A 98 6.46 -5.91 -5.74
CA THR A 98 7.02 -6.89 -4.80
C THR A 98 7.92 -6.18 -3.79
N ILE A 99 7.60 -6.33 -2.50
CA ILE A 99 8.49 -5.92 -1.42
C ILE A 99 9.40 -7.10 -1.09
N ALA A 100 10.67 -7.02 -1.50
CA ALA A 100 11.63 -8.10 -1.26
C ALA A 100 11.85 -8.35 0.24
N GLN A 101 12.04 -9.63 0.61
CA GLN A 101 12.40 -10.01 1.97
C GLN A 101 13.73 -9.37 2.39
N GLY A 102 13.80 -8.98 3.66
CA GLY A 102 14.96 -8.36 4.28
C GLY A 102 14.54 -7.33 5.31
N TYR A 103 15.52 -6.64 5.87
CA TYR A 103 15.27 -5.53 6.78
C TYR A 103 14.98 -4.26 5.97
N HIS A 104 13.86 -3.60 6.28
CA HIS A 104 13.51 -2.28 5.79
C HIS A 104 13.54 -1.30 6.96
N ASP A 105 14.02 -0.08 6.73
CA ASP A 105 14.22 0.91 7.81
C ASP A 105 12.94 1.65 8.23
N GLY A 106 11.79 1.26 7.67
CA GLY A 106 10.48 1.86 7.93
C GLY A 106 10.24 3.20 7.23
N SER A 107 11.20 3.72 6.47
CA SER A 107 11.06 4.99 5.74
C SER A 107 10.66 4.83 4.27
N GLY A 108 10.68 3.58 3.76
CA GLY A 108 10.26 3.26 2.40
C GLY A 108 8.78 3.54 2.15
N LYS A 109 8.44 3.83 0.89
CA LYS A 109 7.08 4.18 0.45
C LYS A 109 6.72 3.45 -0.84
N VAL A 110 5.45 3.11 -0.94
CA VAL A 110 4.79 2.73 -2.20
C VAL A 110 3.81 3.84 -2.56
N SER A 111 3.98 4.43 -3.74
CA SER A 111 3.17 5.57 -4.19
C SER A 111 2.68 5.35 -5.62
N ILE A 112 1.62 6.06 -6.01
CA ILE A 112 1.28 6.18 -7.43
C ILE A 112 2.36 7.04 -8.10
N ALA A 113 2.79 6.68 -9.31
CA ALA A 113 3.75 7.48 -10.06
C ALA A 113 3.25 8.92 -10.22
N GLU A 114 4.13 9.91 -10.07
CA GLU A 114 3.75 11.34 -10.14
C GLU A 114 3.09 11.69 -11.47
N THR A 115 3.51 11.03 -12.56
CA THR A 115 2.90 11.17 -13.89
C THR A 115 1.46 10.70 -13.94
N GLU A 116 1.10 9.65 -13.19
CA GLU A 116 -0.27 9.14 -13.12
C GLU A 116 -1.12 9.98 -12.18
N GLN A 117 -0.54 10.48 -11.07
CA GLN A 117 -1.21 11.45 -10.21
C GLN A 117 -1.59 12.71 -11.00
N ALA A 118 -0.71 13.20 -11.88
CA ALA A 118 -0.96 14.37 -12.70
C ALA A 118 -2.12 14.20 -13.71
N LYS A 119 -2.54 12.96 -14.02
CA LYS A 119 -3.69 12.68 -14.88
C LYS A 119 -5.03 12.78 -14.15
N LEU A 120 -5.02 12.79 -12.81
CA LEU A 120 -6.21 12.94 -11.97
C LEU A 120 -6.66 14.42 -11.96
N ILE A 121 -7.20 14.86 -13.10
CA ILE A 121 -7.65 16.24 -13.30
C ILE A 121 -9.16 16.27 -13.09
N ALA A 122 -9.62 17.02 -12.09
CA ALA A 122 -11.03 17.13 -11.72
C ALA A 122 -11.95 17.48 -12.91
N SER A 123 -11.50 18.35 -13.81
CA SER A 123 -12.27 18.76 -15.01
C SER A 123 -12.42 17.65 -16.06
N ASN A 124 -11.66 16.56 -15.95
CA ASN A 124 -11.77 15.40 -16.83
C ASN A 124 -12.55 14.25 -16.15
N ILE A 125 -12.83 14.36 -14.86
CA ILE A 125 -13.56 13.38 -14.07
C ILE A 125 -15.01 13.83 -13.98
N LYS A 126 -15.94 12.92 -14.30
CA LYS A 126 -17.38 13.18 -14.28
C LYS A 126 -17.82 13.82 -12.97
N GLN A 127 -18.67 14.85 -13.07
CA GLN A 127 -19.21 15.58 -11.93
C GLN A 127 -19.78 14.63 -10.87
N GLY A 128 -19.37 14.84 -9.61
CA GLY A 128 -19.84 14.06 -8.46
C GLY A 128 -19.16 12.70 -8.27
N ILE A 129 -18.23 12.31 -9.15
CA ILE A 129 -17.42 11.09 -8.98
C ILE A 129 -16.09 11.45 -8.34
N GLU A 130 -15.70 10.75 -7.28
CA GLU A 130 -14.40 10.92 -6.62
C GLU A 130 -13.46 9.77 -6.98
N ILE A 131 -12.26 10.11 -7.47
CA ILE A 131 -11.19 9.15 -7.76
C ILE A 131 -9.97 9.53 -6.94
N LEU A 132 -9.57 8.67 -5.99
CA LEU A 132 -8.38 8.86 -5.16
C LEU A 132 -8.32 10.22 -4.43
N GLY A 133 -9.46 10.76 -3.98
CA GLY A 133 -9.55 12.06 -3.32
C GLY A 133 -9.81 13.25 -4.25
N VAL A 134 -9.82 13.05 -5.58
CA VAL A 134 -10.12 14.10 -6.56
C VAL A 134 -11.58 14.02 -6.96
N LEU A 135 -12.39 14.97 -6.47
CA LEU A 135 -13.79 15.12 -6.84
C LEU A 135 -13.91 15.69 -8.26
N GLY A 136 -14.63 14.99 -9.13
CA GLY A 136 -14.88 15.38 -10.50
C GLY A 136 -15.81 16.58 -10.63
N THR A 137 -15.50 17.42 -11.62
CA THR A 137 -16.23 18.65 -11.97
C THR A 137 -16.56 18.71 -13.45
N LEU A 138 -16.37 17.62 -14.20
CA LEU A 138 -16.81 17.54 -15.58
C LEU A 138 -18.34 17.44 -15.58
N GLU A 139 -18.99 18.59 -15.70
CA GLU A 139 -20.43 18.67 -15.95
C GLU A 139 -20.77 17.82 -17.17
N PRO A 140 -21.90 17.11 -17.16
CA PRO A 140 -22.44 16.57 -18.41
C PRO A 140 -22.55 17.74 -19.41
N SER A 141 -22.26 17.48 -20.68
CA SER A 141 -22.68 18.40 -21.75
C SER A 141 -24.13 18.77 -21.46
N SER A 142 -24.40 20.07 -21.33
CA SER A 142 -25.68 20.61 -20.84
C SER A 142 -26.87 19.84 -21.39
N GLU A 143 -27.94 19.72 -20.60
CA GLU A 143 -29.22 19.20 -21.07
C GLU A 143 -29.54 19.86 -22.41
N ILE A 144 -29.48 19.06 -23.47
CA ILE A 144 -29.67 19.54 -24.82
C ILE A 144 -31.07 20.15 -24.89
N THR A 145 -31.14 21.43 -25.21
CA THR A 145 -32.40 22.16 -25.31
C THR A 145 -32.96 21.99 -26.72
N VAL A 146 -34.04 21.21 -26.83
CA VAL A 146 -34.63 20.88 -28.13
C VAL A 146 -35.84 21.74 -28.45
N HIS A 147 -35.95 22.17 -29.71
CA HIS A 147 -37.02 23.06 -30.16
C HIS A 147 -37.94 22.43 -31.21
N ALA A 148 -39.25 22.59 -31.04
CA ALA A 148 -40.25 22.19 -32.03
C ALA A 148 -40.87 23.44 -32.68
N LYS A 149 -40.76 23.58 -34.01
CA LYS A 149 -41.37 24.69 -34.76
C LYS A 149 -42.52 24.24 -35.63
N THR A 150 -43.47 25.16 -35.82
CA THR A 150 -44.49 25.03 -36.84
C THR A 150 -44.37 26.18 -37.83
N VAL A 151 -44.34 25.86 -39.13
CA VAL A 151 -44.25 26.85 -40.21
C VAL A 151 -45.42 26.68 -41.17
N THR A 152 -45.88 27.79 -41.75
CA THR A 152 -46.87 27.78 -42.84
C THR A 152 -46.14 28.02 -44.16
N PRO A 153 -46.29 27.16 -45.18
CA PRO A 153 -45.69 27.35 -46.49
C PRO A 153 -46.07 28.69 -47.11
N THR A 154 -45.09 29.35 -47.74
CA THR A 154 -45.28 30.55 -48.56
C THR A 154 -44.73 30.33 -49.98
N THR A 155 -44.90 31.31 -50.87
CA THR A 155 -44.30 31.29 -52.23
C THR A 155 -42.82 31.67 -52.24
N GLU A 156 -42.28 32.11 -51.11
CA GLU A 156 -40.89 32.51 -50.94
C GLU A 156 -40.13 31.48 -50.10
N GLU A 157 -38.80 31.47 -50.20
CA GLU A 157 -37.96 30.57 -49.38
C GLU A 157 -38.10 30.90 -47.89
N GLN A 158 -38.22 29.86 -47.06
CA GLN A 158 -38.33 29.98 -45.61
C GLN A 158 -37.17 29.23 -44.94
N THR A 159 -36.40 29.95 -44.12
CA THR A 159 -35.35 29.36 -43.29
C THR A 159 -35.89 29.09 -41.90
N VAL A 160 -35.83 27.82 -41.46
CA VAL A 160 -36.29 27.40 -40.12
C VAL A 160 -35.07 27.10 -39.26
N LEU A 161 -34.80 27.98 -38.30
CA LEU A 161 -33.73 27.83 -37.30
C LEU A 161 -34.34 27.58 -35.92
N PRO A 162 -33.60 26.98 -34.97
CA PRO A 162 -33.98 27.01 -33.54
C PRO A 162 -34.19 28.45 -33.06
N ASP A 163 -35.04 28.64 -32.05
CA ASP A 163 -35.13 29.92 -31.35
C ASP A 163 -33.89 30.15 -30.46
N GLU A 164 -33.68 31.39 -30.04
CA GLU A 164 -32.60 31.73 -29.10
C GLU A 164 -32.72 30.90 -27.81
N GLY A 165 -31.61 30.30 -27.38
CA GLY A 165 -31.56 29.42 -26.22
C GLY A 165 -31.92 27.96 -26.50
N TYR A 166 -32.09 27.56 -27.77
CA TYR A 166 -32.21 26.15 -28.18
C TYR A 166 -31.01 25.69 -29.02
N ASP A 167 -30.53 24.48 -28.75
CA ASP A 167 -29.36 23.89 -29.42
C ASP A 167 -29.69 23.39 -30.84
N TYR A 168 -30.88 22.81 -31.06
CA TYR A 168 -31.34 22.36 -32.37
C TYR A 168 -32.86 22.13 -32.47
N LEU A 169 -33.36 21.96 -33.70
CA LEU A 169 -34.76 21.59 -33.99
C LEU A 169 -34.96 20.09 -33.84
N SER A 170 -35.78 19.65 -32.88
CA SER A 170 -36.19 18.24 -32.77
C SER A 170 -37.34 17.90 -33.71
N GLN A 171 -38.15 18.89 -34.09
CA GLN A 171 -39.27 18.70 -34.99
C GLN A 171 -39.61 19.99 -35.74
N VAL A 172 -39.89 19.85 -37.04
CA VAL A 172 -40.51 20.91 -37.85
C VAL A 172 -41.83 20.39 -38.38
N THR A 173 -42.93 21.03 -37.97
CA THR A 173 -44.27 20.77 -38.49
C THR A 173 -44.58 21.79 -39.57
N VAL A 174 -44.82 21.33 -40.79
CA VAL A 174 -45.22 22.20 -41.91
C VAL A 174 -46.75 22.14 -42.03
N LYS A 175 -47.43 23.28 -41.87
CA LYS A 175 -48.89 23.38 -42.06
C LYS A 175 -49.25 23.21 -43.54
N ALA A 176 -50.53 22.95 -43.80
CA ALA A 176 -51.05 23.00 -45.17
C ALA A 176 -50.82 24.39 -45.78
N ILE A 177 -50.50 24.44 -47.07
CA ILE A 177 -50.43 25.70 -47.81
C ILE A 177 -51.84 26.33 -47.81
N PRO A 178 -52.00 27.59 -47.38
CA PRO A 178 -53.29 28.22 -47.39
C PRO A 178 -53.76 28.34 -48.84
N TYR A 179 -54.99 27.95 -49.11
CA TYR A 179 -55.62 28.19 -50.39
C TYR A 179 -57.08 28.57 -50.19
N VAL A 180 -57.58 29.42 -51.08
CA VAL A 180 -58.97 29.89 -51.08
C VAL A 180 -59.55 29.63 -52.47
N GLU A 181 -60.76 29.08 -52.52
CA GLU A 181 -61.52 28.93 -53.75
C GLU A 181 -62.72 29.88 -53.75
N SER A 182 -62.95 30.51 -54.90
CA SER A 182 -64.12 31.38 -55.13
C SER A 182 -64.66 31.14 -56.53
N ASP A 183 -65.97 31.24 -56.71
CA ASP A 183 -66.57 31.16 -58.04
C ASP A 183 -66.26 32.46 -58.83
N ASN A 184 -65.96 32.32 -60.12
CA ASN A 184 -65.60 33.44 -60.98
C ASN A 184 -66.71 33.79 -61.98
N SER A 185 -66.64 35.00 -62.53
CA SER A 185 -67.63 35.55 -63.47
C SER A 185 -67.72 34.80 -64.81
N ALA A 186 -66.79 33.88 -65.09
CA ALA A 186 -66.78 33.03 -66.28
C ALA A 186 -67.39 31.64 -66.04
N GLY A 187 -67.93 31.36 -64.83
CA GLY A 187 -68.55 30.07 -64.49
C GLY A 187 -67.56 28.99 -64.03
N GLY A 188 -66.31 29.34 -63.73
CA GLY A 188 -65.30 28.44 -63.13
C GLY A 188 -64.97 28.81 -61.68
N LYS A 189 -64.00 28.10 -61.06
CA LYS A 189 -63.43 28.45 -59.75
C LYS A 189 -62.07 29.13 -59.91
N THR A 190 -61.87 30.23 -59.21
CA THR A 190 -60.56 30.85 -58.98
C THR A 190 -59.97 30.26 -57.71
N VAL A 191 -58.78 29.67 -57.82
CA VAL A 191 -57.98 29.19 -56.69
C VAL A 191 -56.88 30.20 -56.41
N THR A 192 -56.85 30.75 -55.20
CA THR A 192 -55.76 31.58 -54.71
C THR A 192 -54.92 30.75 -53.75
N ILE A 193 -53.69 30.41 -54.12
CA ILE A 193 -52.76 29.63 -53.30
C ILE A 193 -51.77 30.58 -52.65
N ALA A 194 -51.48 30.37 -51.37
CA ALA A 194 -50.59 31.20 -50.56
C ALA A 194 -50.96 32.69 -50.51
N GLY A 195 -52.23 33.02 -50.80
CA GLY A 195 -52.77 34.37 -50.64
C GLY A 195 -53.10 34.62 -49.19
N GLY A 196 -52.34 35.51 -48.54
CA GLY A 196 -52.73 36.16 -47.30
C GLY A 196 -53.73 37.28 -47.55
#